data_AF-R6EUR8-F1
#
_entry.id   AF-R6EUR8-F1
#
_cell.length_a   1.000
_cell.length_b   1.000
_cell.length_c   1.000
_cell.angle_alpha   90.00
_cell.angle_beta   90.00
_cell.angle_gamma   90.00
#
_symmetry.space_group_name_H-M   'P 1'
#
loop_
_entity.id
_entity.type
_entity.pdbx_description
1 polymer ?
#
loop_
_entity_poly.entity_id
_entity_poly.type
_entity_poly.pdbx_seq_one_letter_code
_entity_poly.pdbx_strand_id
1 'polypeptide(L)'
;MTKYLLVILLAIFMMGAPSFAKADCMPEIELIDNVQKPVISIEDNVVRITEACGMTMSVYNLAGGAPIMSVKIDSQDKRFDLNLPKGIYIIKVGKIARKIVIK
;
A
#
# COMPACT_ATOMS: atom_id res chain seq x y z
N MET A 1 10.26 -63.41 -14.26
CA MET A 1 10.69 -62.07 -14.77
C MET A 1 9.73 -60.94 -14.39
N THR A 2 8.41 -61.16 -14.31
CA THR A 2 7.40 -60.13 -13.94
C THR A 2 7.49 -59.60 -12.51
N LYS A 3 7.99 -60.41 -11.55
CA LYS A 3 8.10 -60.00 -10.12
C LYS A 3 9.12 -58.88 -9.89
N TYR A 4 10.25 -58.90 -10.61
CA TYR A 4 11.27 -57.85 -10.49
C TYR A 4 10.84 -56.54 -11.17
N LEU A 5 10.01 -56.64 -12.20
CA LEU A 5 9.48 -55.49 -12.93
C LEU A 5 8.51 -54.68 -12.04
N LEU A 6 7.67 -55.35 -11.26
CA LEU A 6 6.80 -54.70 -10.26
C LEU A 6 7.59 -54.05 -9.11
N VAL A 7 8.69 -54.68 -8.67
CA VAL A 7 9.55 -54.12 -7.61
C VAL A 7 10.27 -52.85 -8.09
N ILE A 8 10.73 -52.83 -9.34
CA ILE A 8 11.38 -51.64 -9.93
C ILE A 8 10.36 -50.50 -10.10
N LEU A 9 9.13 -50.79 -10.53
CA LEU A 9 8.08 -49.78 -10.67
C LEU A 9 7.69 -49.15 -9.32
N LEU A 10 7.62 -49.95 -8.26
CA LEU A 10 7.29 -49.48 -6.91
C LEU A 10 8.40 -48.61 -6.31
N ALA A 11 9.67 -48.90 -6.61
CA ALA A 11 10.82 -48.12 -6.13
C ALA A 11 10.85 -46.70 -6.71
N ILE A 12 10.41 -46.50 -7.95
CA ILE A 12 10.39 -45.18 -8.62
C ILE A 12 9.29 -44.29 -8.04
N PHE A 13 8.17 -44.88 -7.58
CA PHE A 13 7.04 -44.14 -7.01
C PHE A 13 7.36 -43.45 -5.67
N MET A 14 8.37 -43.93 -4.93
CA MET A 14 8.73 -43.37 -3.61
C MET A 14 9.64 -42.13 -3.66
N MET A 15 10.14 -41.70 -4.84
CA MET A 15 11.01 -40.53 -4.96
C MET A 15 10.25 -39.21 -5.25
N GLY A 16 8.91 -39.25 -5.30
CA GLY A 16 8.05 -38.11 -5.68
C GLY A 16 7.43 -37.33 -4.52
N ALA A 17 8.12 -37.13 -3.40
CA ALA A 17 7.60 -36.27 -2.32
C ALA A 17 7.75 -34.78 -2.70
N PRO A 18 6.67 -33.97 -2.69
CA PRO A 18 6.79 -32.53 -2.87
C PRO A 18 7.51 -31.91 -1.67
N SER A 19 8.60 -31.19 -1.94
CA SER A 19 9.23 -30.34 -0.93
C SER A 19 8.29 -29.17 -0.63
N PHE A 20 7.71 -29.15 0.56
CA PHE A 20 6.99 -27.98 1.05
C PHE A 20 8.00 -26.87 1.35
N ALA A 21 8.11 -25.88 0.45
CA ALA A 21 8.84 -24.66 0.72
C ALA A 21 8.11 -23.90 1.83
N LYS A 22 8.68 -23.90 3.04
CA LYS A 22 8.28 -22.99 4.12
C LYS A 22 8.87 -21.63 3.78
N ALA A 23 8.02 -20.64 3.52
CA ALA A 23 8.45 -19.25 3.50
C ALA A 23 8.67 -18.84 4.95
N ASP A 24 9.93 -18.77 5.38
CA ASP A 24 10.27 -18.10 6.62
C ASP A 24 9.92 -16.63 6.45
N CYS A 25 9.01 -16.13 7.30
CA CYS A 25 8.74 -14.72 7.42
C CYS A 25 10.05 -14.05 7.86
N MET A 26 10.81 -13.50 6.91
CA MET A 26 11.90 -12.60 7.26
C MET A 26 11.29 -11.48 8.13
N PRO A 27 11.89 -11.18 9.29
CA PRO A 27 11.52 -9.97 10.01
C PRO A 27 11.76 -8.80 9.06
N GLU A 28 10.70 -8.04 8.82
CA GLU A 28 10.75 -6.79 8.08
C GLU A 28 11.87 -5.95 8.69
N ILE A 29 12.96 -5.78 7.94
CA ILE A 29 14.02 -4.85 8.32
C ILE A 29 13.36 -3.48 8.25
N GLU A 30 12.86 -3.00 9.39
CA GLU A 30 12.52 -1.61 9.59
C GLU A 30 13.84 -0.82 9.47
N LEU A 31 14.22 -0.53 8.23
CA LEU A 31 15.14 0.56 7.96
C LEU A 31 14.53 1.76 8.67
N ILE A 32 15.28 2.34 9.61
CA ILE A 32 14.97 3.63 10.23
C ILE A 32 15.10 4.66 9.12
N ASP A 33 14.07 4.69 8.30
CA ASP A 33 13.87 5.60 7.21
C ASP A 33 13.54 6.91 7.92
N ASN A 34 14.45 7.89 7.83
CA ASN A 34 14.23 9.25 8.32
C ASN A 34 13.19 9.94 7.40
N VAL A 35 12.03 9.29 7.28
CA VAL A 35 10.93 9.66 6.41
C VAL A 35 10.35 10.91 7.02
N GLN A 36 10.56 12.05 6.36
CA GLN A 36 9.74 13.22 6.55
C GLN A 36 8.28 12.75 6.56
N LYS A 37 7.65 12.83 7.73
CA LYS A 37 6.32 12.30 7.97
C LYS A 37 5.32 13.41 7.62
N PRO A 38 4.56 13.29 6.51
CA PRO A 38 3.58 14.31 6.17
C PRO A 38 2.60 14.52 7.32
N VAL A 39 2.37 15.78 7.68
CA VAL A 39 1.29 16.14 8.59
C VAL A 39 0.14 16.70 7.76
N ILE A 40 -1.01 16.04 7.84
CA ILE A 40 -2.22 16.43 7.10
C ILE A 40 -3.20 17.03 8.10
N SER A 41 -3.58 18.29 7.90
CA SER A 41 -4.60 19.01 8.67
C SER A 41 -5.71 19.48 7.74
N ILE A 42 -6.95 19.43 8.21
CA ILE A 42 -8.13 19.75 7.41
C ILE A 42 -8.99 20.77 8.17
N GLU A 43 -9.33 21.85 7.48
CA GLU A 43 -10.28 22.87 7.91
C GLU A 43 -11.33 23.00 6.81
N ASP A 44 -12.51 22.42 7.04
CA ASP A 44 -13.62 22.32 6.07
C ASP A 44 -13.20 21.68 4.72
N ASN A 45 -13.06 22.49 3.68
CA ASN A 45 -12.65 22.07 2.32
C ASN A 45 -11.17 22.37 2.03
N VAL A 46 -10.46 22.95 2.99
CA VAL A 46 -9.06 23.34 2.87
C VAL A 46 -8.19 22.33 3.59
N VAL A 47 -7.23 21.77 2.85
CA VAL A 47 -6.27 20.81 3.37
C VAL A 47 -4.91 21.47 3.41
N ARG A 48 -4.34 21.55 4.61
CA ARG A 48 -2.97 21.98 4.82
C ARG A 48 -2.09 20.76 5.04
N ILE A 49 -1.07 20.64 4.20
CA ILE A 49 -0.06 19.59 4.26
C ILE A 49 1.28 20.24 4.59
N THR A 50 1.95 19.72 5.63
CA THR A 50 3.31 20.11 5.98
C THR A 50 4.27 18.91 5.91
N GLU A 51 5.56 19.16 5.79
CA GLU A 51 6.63 18.14 5.73
C GLU A 51 6.43 17.13 4.59
N ALA A 52 5.95 17.60 3.43
CA ALA A 52 5.65 16.75 2.28
C ALA A 52 6.11 17.31 0.92
N CYS A 53 7.08 18.23 0.93
CA CYS A 53 7.65 18.80 -0.28
C CYS A 53 8.19 17.68 -1.20
N GLY A 54 7.86 17.74 -2.49
CA GLY A 54 8.23 16.74 -3.47
C GLY A 54 7.30 15.52 -3.55
N MET A 55 6.44 15.29 -2.56
CA MET A 55 5.44 14.22 -2.59
C MET A 55 4.22 14.60 -3.44
N THR A 56 3.40 13.61 -3.78
CA THR A 56 2.12 13.82 -4.46
C THR A 56 0.97 13.57 -3.49
N MET A 57 0.05 14.52 -3.42
CA MET A 57 -1.24 14.37 -2.76
C MET A 57 -2.25 13.80 -3.76
N SER A 58 -2.91 12.71 -3.40
CA SER A 58 -4.03 12.14 -4.14
C SER A 58 -5.28 12.12 -3.29
N VAL A 59 -6.42 12.53 -3.87
CA VAL A 59 -7.73 12.47 -3.21
C VAL A 59 -8.58 11.43 -3.89
N TYR A 60 -9.26 10.59 -3.09
CA TYR A 60 -10.14 9.54 -3.55
C TYR A 60 -11.54 9.71 -2.95
N ASN A 61 -12.55 9.25 -3.69
CA ASN A 61 -13.89 9.06 -3.15
C ASN A 61 -13.94 7.82 -2.23
N LEU A 62 -15.07 7.63 -1.54
CA LEU A 62 -15.27 6.48 -0.65
C LEU A 62 -15.23 5.12 -1.38
N ALA A 63 -15.70 5.08 -2.63
CA ALA A 63 -15.74 3.84 -3.42
C ALA A 63 -14.33 3.31 -3.74
N GLY A 64 -13.31 4.16 -3.69
CA GLY A 64 -11.96 3.82 -4.13
C GLY A 64 -11.84 3.75 -5.66
N GLY A 65 -10.62 3.51 -6.15
CA GLY A 65 -10.32 3.48 -7.58
C GLY A 65 -9.40 4.62 -8.01
N ALA A 66 -9.71 5.26 -9.13
CA ALA A 66 -8.92 6.39 -9.64
C ALA A 66 -9.05 7.61 -8.72
N PRO A 67 -7.95 8.36 -8.48
CA PRO A 67 -8.02 9.59 -7.71
C PRO A 67 -8.85 10.64 -8.46
N ILE A 68 -9.73 11.34 -7.74
CA ILE A 68 -10.49 12.47 -8.26
C ILE A 68 -9.61 13.73 -8.39
N MET A 69 -8.50 13.76 -7.66
CA MET A 69 -7.49 14.83 -7.71
C MET A 69 -6.12 14.24 -7.42
N SER A 70 -5.09 14.69 -8.15
CA SER A 70 -3.69 14.34 -7.90
C SER A 70 -2.81 15.56 -8.17
N VAL A 71 -2.08 16.02 -7.15
CA VAL A 71 -1.28 17.25 -7.23
C VAL A 71 0.05 17.05 -6.52
N LYS A 72 1.14 17.51 -7.16
CA LYS A 72 2.47 17.53 -6.56
C LYS A 72 2.59 18.69 -5.57
N ILE A 73 3.15 18.41 -4.41
CA ILE A 73 3.43 19.39 -3.37
C ILE A 73 4.83 19.96 -3.65
N ASP A 74 4.91 21.28 -3.83
CA ASP A 74 6.13 22.03 -4.19
C ASP A 74 6.71 22.86 -3.03
N SER A 75 5.99 22.92 -1.90
CA SER A 75 6.37 23.68 -0.70
C SER A 75 6.38 22.77 0.52
N GLN A 76 7.16 23.13 1.54
CA GLN A 76 7.18 22.43 2.84
C GLN A 76 5.88 22.63 3.63
N ASP A 77 5.15 23.72 3.39
CA ASP A 77 3.81 24.00 3.92
C ASP A 77 2.94 24.50 2.77
N LYS A 78 1.88 23.76 2.45
CA LYS A 78 0.97 24.11 1.35
C LYS A 78 -0.48 23.86 1.72
N ARG A 79 -1.35 24.74 1.23
CA ARG A 79 -2.80 24.64 1.36
C ARG A 79 -3.43 24.33 0.01
N PHE A 80 -4.40 23.43 0.03
CA PHE A 80 -5.18 23.01 -1.13
C PHE A 80 -6.65 23.23 -0.80
N ASP A 81 -7.33 24.06 -1.59
CA ASP A 81 -8.79 24.13 -1.59
C ASP A 81 -9.30 23.02 -2.51
N LEU A 82 -9.95 22.00 -1.94
CA LEU A 82 -10.37 20.84 -2.70
C LEU A 82 -11.69 21.07 -3.44
N ASN A 83 -12.48 22.07 -3.03
CA ASN A 83 -13.82 22.35 -3.52
C ASN A 83 -14.69 21.09 -3.74
N LEU A 84 -14.61 20.13 -2.82
CA LEU A 84 -15.34 18.88 -2.91
C LEU A 84 -16.74 19.02 -2.32
N PRO A 85 -17.75 18.31 -2.89
CA PRO A 85 -19.07 18.20 -2.29
C PRO A 85 -19.05 17.56 -0.90
N LYS A 86 -20.18 17.65 -0.20
CA LYS A 86 -20.39 16.95 1.08
C LYS A 86 -20.23 15.45 0.90
N GLY A 87 -19.45 14.81 1.76
CA GLY A 87 -19.16 13.39 1.62
C GLY A 87 -17.95 12.93 2.40
N ILE A 88 -17.58 11.66 2.17
CA ILE A 88 -16.42 11.02 2.78
C ILE A 88 -15.36 10.82 1.69
N TYR A 89 -14.13 11.24 1.99
CA TYR A 89 -13.00 11.14 1.07
C TYR A 89 -11.77 10.59 1.78
N ILE A 90 -10.80 10.15 0.98
CA ILE A 90 -9.51 9.67 1.45
C ILE A 90 -8.45 10.57 0.83
N ILE A 91 -7.63 11.20 1.65
CA ILE A 91 -6.44 11.94 1.20
C ILE A 91 -5.23 11.06 1.45
N LYS A 92 -4.43 10.85 0.41
CA LYS A 92 -3.17 10.10 0.47
C LYS A 92 -2.02 11.02 0.10
N VAL A 93 -0.98 11.02 0.93
CA VAL A 93 0.28 11.74 0.70
C VAL A 93 1.42 10.77 0.97
N GLY A 94 2.13 10.36 -0.10
CA GLY A 94 3.14 9.31 0.01
C GLY A 94 2.56 8.00 0.56
N LYS A 95 3.11 7.52 1.68
CA LYS A 95 2.64 6.31 2.40
C LYS A 95 1.50 6.58 3.40
N ILE A 96 1.18 7.85 3.68
CA ILE A 96 0.16 8.21 4.68
C ILE A 96 -1.19 8.41 3.99
N ALA A 97 -2.25 7.85 4.56
CA ALA A 97 -3.61 8.11 4.15
C ALA A 97 -4.47 8.54 5.34
N ARG A 98 -5.41 9.46 5.11
CA ARG A 98 -6.32 9.97 6.14
C ARG A 98 -7.74 10.06 5.58
N LYS A 99 -8.70 9.50 6.32
CA LYS A 99 -10.13 9.70 6.07
C LYS A 99 -10.50 11.13 6.44
N ILE A 100 -11.29 11.76 5.58
CA ILE A 100 -11.87 13.08 5.83
C ILE A 100 -13.38 13.05 5.59
N VAL A 101 -14.10 13.93 6.28
CA VAL A 101 -15.55 14.10 6.13
C VAL A 101 -15.81 15.58 5.89
N ILE A 102 -16.37 15.91 4.73
CA ILE A 102 -16.76 17.27 4.36
C ILE A 102 -18.25 17.42 4.68
N LYS A 103 -18.57 18.42 5.52
CA LYS A 103 -19.89 18.62 6.12
C LYS A 103 -20.82 19.50 5.31
#